data_AF-A0AAV4PM75-F1
#
_entry.id   AF-A0AAV4PM75-F1
#
_cell.length_a   1.000
_cell.length_b   1.000
_cell.length_c   1.000
_cell.angle_alpha   90.00
_cell.angle_beta   90.00
_cell.angle_gamma   90.00
#
_symmetry.space_group_name_H-M   'P 1'
#
loop_
_entity.id
_entity.type
_entity.pdbx_description
1 polymer ?
#
loop_
_entity_poly.entity_id
_entity_poly.type
_entity_poly.pdbx_seq_one_letter_code
_entity_poly.pdbx_strand_id
1 'polypeptide(L)'
;MDLTKPPGISERRHFLLILTFACFNNRRSFLHVDVGLKLLWKSLPDAFLTYREMEETFQMETSELQDMYDYYQEAVQEYIQVMKPRCLQDLCRWTIRKSLDDNNLCLPNAVEELKVPRRMKRFLNLSDLKQRKESDDDNQSVVVVHNANVNFKLYLCVFV
;
A
#
# COMPACT_ATOMS: atom_id res chain seq x y z
N MET A 1 -7.90 -14.48 18.51
CA MET A 1 -6.77 -13.78 17.88
C MET A 1 -6.72 -12.38 18.45
N ASP A 2 -5.67 -12.06 19.20
CA ASP A 2 -5.47 -10.74 19.77
C ASP A 2 -4.81 -9.85 18.70
N LEU A 3 -5.51 -8.81 18.26
CA LEU A 3 -5.01 -7.86 17.24
C LEU A 3 -4.40 -6.61 17.90
N THR A 4 -4.05 -6.68 19.18
CA THR A 4 -3.40 -5.56 19.88
C THR A 4 -1.97 -5.36 19.36
N LYS A 5 -1.52 -4.10 19.46
CA LYS A 5 -0.20 -3.67 19.01
C LYS A 5 0.90 -4.34 19.86
N PRO A 6 1.78 -5.16 19.28
CA PRO A 6 2.88 -5.74 20.04
C PRO A 6 3.93 -4.67 20.42
N PRO A 7 4.65 -4.87 21.54
CA PRO A 7 5.64 -3.92 22.03
C PRO A 7 6.79 -3.74 21.01
N GLY A 8 7.13 -2.50 20.69
CA GLY A 8 8.23 -2.16 19.78
C GLY A 8 7.84 -1.96 18.30
N ILE A 9 6.60 -2.28 17.91
CA ILE A 9 6.11 -2.01 16.54
C ILE A 9 5.52 -0.59 16.46
N SER A 10 5.78 0.14 15.37
CA SER A 10 5.18 1.46 15.14
C SER A 10 3.68 1.33 14.80
N GLU A 11 2.87 2.37 15.05
CA GLU A 11 1.43 2.32 14.73
C GLU A 11 1.18 2.06 13.24
N ARG A 12 1.98 2.66 12.37
CA ARG A 12 1.90 2.45 10.92
C ARG A 12 2.20 1.00 10.51
N ARG A 13 3.23 0.37 11.13
CA ARG A 13 3.55 -1.03 10.85
C ARG A 13 2.46 -1.97 11.36
N HIS A 14 1.93 -1.71 12.54
CA HIS A 14 0.84 -2.49 13.09
C HIS A 14 -0.43 -2.37 12.23
N PHE A 15 -0.74 -1.18 11.73
CA PHE A 15 -1.83 -0.96 10.78
C PHE A 15 -1.64 -1.74 9.47
N LEU A 16 -0.43 -1.73 8.91
CA LEU A 16 -0.10 -2.51 7.71
C LEU A 16 -0.28 -4.03 7.95
N LEU A 17 0.10 -4.53 9.14
CA LEU A 17 -0.13 -5.92 9.53
C LEU A 17 -1.63 -6.24 9.55
N ILE A 18 -2.42 -5.47 10.31
CA ILE A 18 -3.89 -5.68 10.40
C ILE A 18 -4.54 -5.64 9.02
N LEU A 19 -4.16 -4.68 8.17
CA LEU A 19 -4.73 -4.59 6.83
C LEU A 19 -4.29 -5.73 5.92
N THR A 20 -3.05 -6.21 6.04
CA THR A 20 -2.60 -7.42 5.32
C THR A 20 -3.47 -8.61 5.71
N PHE A 21 -3.71 -8.80 7.01
CA PHE A 21 -4.59 -9.86 7.52
C PHE A 21 -6.04 -9.69 7.03
N ALA A 22 -6.60 -8.49 7.08
CA ALA A 22 -7.96 -8.23 6.58
C ALA A 22 -8.07 -8.49 5.07
N CYS A 23 -7.08 -8.06 4.29
CA CYS A 23 -7.00 -8.30 2.85
C CYS A 23 -6.90 -9.79 2.54
N PHE A 24 -6.04 -10.52 3.25
CA PHE A 24 -5.88 -11.96 3.10
C PHE A 24 -7.19 -12.70 3.37
N ASN A 25 -7.87 -12.43 4.49
CA ASN A 25 -9.13 -13.11 4.81
C ASN A 25 -10.25 -12.80 3.81
N ASN A 26 -10.25 -11.59 3.24
CA ASN A 26 -11.27 -11.16 2.28
C ASN A 26 -10.86 -11.34 0.80
N ARG A 27 -9.75 -12.04 0.53
CA ARG A 27 -9.17 -12.18 -0.83
C ARG A 27 -10.10 -12.82 -1.85
N ARG A 28 -11.11 -13.58 -1.40
CA ARG A 28 -12.12 -14.21 -2.26
C ARG A 28 -13.35 -13.33 -2.51
N SER A 29 -13.56 -12.29 -1.71
CA SER A 29 -14.80 -11.49 -1.70
C SER A 29 -14.68 -10.19 -2.49
N PHE A 30 -13.46 -9.67 -2.67
CA PHE A 30 -13.24 -8.39 -3.34
C PHE A 30 -12.24 -8.55 -4.49
N LEU A 31 -12.61 -8.03 -5.66
CA LEU A 31 -11.71 -7.86 -6.78
C LEU A 31 -10.69 -6.74 -6.45
N HIS A 32 -9.42 -6.96 -6.77
CA HIS A 32 -8.32 -5.98 -6.67
C HIS A 32 -7.87 -5.56 -5.25
N VAL A 33 -8.09 -6.41 -4.24
CA VAL A 33 -7.58 -6.18 -2.86
C VAL A 33 -6.06 -6.03 -2.83
N ASP A 34 -5.38 -6.79 -3.67
CA ASP A 34 -3.94 -6.74 -3.90
C ASP A 34 -3.45 -5.35 -4.36
N VAL A 35 -4.19 -4.69 -5.26
CA VAL A 35 -3.88 -3.33 -5.73
C VAL A 35 -3.99 -2.32 -4.59
N GLY A 36 -5.03 -2.46 -3.76
CA GLY A 36 -5.24 -1.62 -2.59
C GLY A 36 -4.12 -1.77 -1.55
N LEU A 37 -3.77 -3.02 -1.23
CA LEU A 37 -2.67 -3.34 -0.32
C LEU A 37 -1.33 -2.81 -0.84
N LYS A 38 -1.07 -2.92 -2.14
CA LYS A 38 0.12 -2.35 -2.81
C LYS A 38 0.16 -0.83 -2.72
N LEU A 39 -0.96 -0.15 -2.98
CA LEU A 39 -1.07 1.31 -2.91
C LEU A 39 -0.79 1.82 -1.50
N LEU A 40 -1.41 1.18 -0.51
CA LEU A 40 -1.19 1.48 0.91
C LEU A 40 0.27 1.28 1.29
N TRP A 41 0.86 0.13 0.96
CA TRP A 41 2.26 -0.10 1.26
C TRP A 41 3.18 0.94 0.59
N LYS A 42 2.86 1.39 -0.63
CA LYS A 42 3.60 2.46 -1.31
C LYS A 42 3.42 3.86 -0.69
N SER A 43 2.34 4.09 0.06
CA SER A 43 2.11 5.35 0.77
C SER A 43 2.84 5.43 2.10
N LEU A 44 3.39 4.33 2.61
CA LEU A 44 4.13 4.30 3.87
C LEU A 44 5.66 4.42 3.66
N PRO A 45 6.39 5.03 4.62
CA PRO A 45 7.84 5.08 4.62
C PRO A 45 8.46 3.77 5.13
N ASP A 46 7.62 2.88 5.67
CA ASP A 46 8.01 1.66 6.34
C ASP A 46 8.57 0.62 5.35
N ALA A 47 9.56 -0.15 5.81
CA ALA A 47 10.12 -1.27 5.04
C ALA A 47 9.10 -2.40 4.87
N PHE A 48 9.39 -3.34 3.97
CA PHE A 48 8.62 -4.56 3.77
C PHE A 48 8.37 -5.30 5.10
N LEU A 49 7.19 -5.89 5.29
CA LEU A 49 6.92 -6.73 6.47
C LEU A 49 7.68 -8.05 6.37
N THR A 50 8.33 -8.44 7.44
CA THR A 50 9.03 -9.71 7.53
C THR A 50 8.09 -10.83 7.94
N TYR A 51 8.42 -12.07 7.57
CA TYR A 51 7.69 -13.25 8.03
C TYR A 51 7.65 -13.30 9.56
N ARG A 52 8.79 -13.00 10.21
CA ARG A 52 8.91 -12.95 11.66
C ARG A 52 7.97 -11.92 12.31
N GLU A 53 7.82 -10.73 11.73
CA GLU A 53 6.85 -9.74 12.25
C GLU A 53 5.41 -10.25 12.13
N MET A 54 5.09 -10.97 11.06
CA MET A 54 3.78 -11.61 10.92
C MET A 54 3.61 -12.74 11.93
N GLU A 55 4.62 -13.58 12.15
CA GLU A 55 4.61 -14.68 13.13
C GLU A 55 4.43 -14.16 14.57
N GLU A 56 5.19 -13.14 14.96
CA GLU A 56 5.11 -12.53 16.29
C GLU A 56 3.77 -11.83 16.52
N THR A 57 3.13 -11.33 15.46
CA THR A 57 1.84 -10.64 15.54
C THR A 57 0.66 -11.60 15.46
N PHE A 58 0.77 -12.62 14.60
CA PHE A 58 -0.32 -13.53 14.26
C PHE A 58 0.02 -14.92 14.79
N GLN A 59 -0.64 -15.29 15.89
CA GLN A 59 -0.58 -16.63 16.47
C GLN A 59 -1.43 -17.62 15.66
N MET A 60 -1.08 -17.81 14.39
CA MET A 60 -1.76 -18.71 13.45
C MET A 60 -0.91 -19.93 13.13
N GLU A 61 -1.51 -20.94 12.48
CA GLU A 61 -0.75 -22.11 12.03
C GLU A 61 0.28 -21.73 10.97
N THR A 62 1.43 -22.41 10.97
CA THR A 62 2.57 -22.10 10.09
C THR A 62 2.20 -22.12 8.60
N SER A 63 1.28 -23.01 8.19
CA SER A 63 0.76 -23.07 6.82
C SER A 63 -0.07 -21.84 6.46
N GLU A 64 -0.99 -21.44 7.33
CA GLU A 64 -1.83 -20.25 7.13
C GLU A 64 -0.98 -18.96 7.12
N LEU A 65 0.03 -18.90 7.99
CA LEU A 65 0.99 -17.81 8.03
C LEU A 65 1.79 -17.68 6.74
N GLN A 66 2.23 -18.83 6.20
CA GLN A 66 2.94 -18.88 4.93
C GLN A 66 2.05 -18.40 3.78
N ASP A 67 0.82 -18.88 3.70
CA ASP A 67 -0.13 -18.45 2.67
C ASP A 67 -0.38 -16.93 2.71
N MET A 68 -0.49 -16.36 3.93
CA MET A 68 -0.66 -14.91 4.09
C MET A 68 0.59 -14.13 3.70
N TYR A 69 1.77 -14.63 4.05
CA TYR A 69 3.04 -14.01 3.68
C TYR A 69 3.25 -14.01 2.17
N ASP A 70 2.98 -15.13 1.52
CA ASP A 70 3.07 -15.29 0.07
C ASP A 70 2.08 -14.35 -0.63
N TYR A 71 0.83 -14.27 -0.15
CA TYR A 71 -0.15 -13.30 -0.63
C TYR A 71 0.33 -11.85 -0.52
N TYR A 72 0.94 -11.47 0.61
CA TYR A 72 1.50 -10.13 0.78
C TYR A 72 2.67 -9.85 -0.18
N GLN A 73 3.56 -10.83 -0.39
CA GLN A 73 4.66 -10.73 -1.35
C GLN A 73 4.13 -10.56 -2.78
N GLU A 74 3.15 -11.36 -3.16
CA GLU A 74 2.51 -11.30 -4.47
C GLU A 74 1.79 -9.96 -4.69
N ALA A 75 1.06 -9.45 -3.70
CA ALA A 75 0.30 -8.19 -3.84
C ALA A 75 1.24 -6.99 -4.03
N VAL A 76 2.32 -6.91 -3.25
CA VAL A 76 3.23 -5.76 -3.30
C VAL A 76 4.07 -5.76 -4.59
N GLN A 77 4.28 -6.92 -5.23
CA GLN A 77 5.01 -7.10 -6.50
C GLN A 77 6.33 -6.30 -6.58
N GLU A 78 7.10 -6.24 -5.50
CA GLU A 78 8.52 -5.98 -5.63
C GLU A 78 9.19 -7.31 -5.95
N TYR A 79 9.53 -7.50 -7.23
CA TYR A 79 10.39 -8.59 -7.67
C TYR A 79 11.70 -8.53 -6.87
N ILE A 80 11.78 -9.38 -5.84
CA ILE A 80 12.96 -9.93 -5.18
C ILE A 80 14.20 -9.04 -5.32
N GLN A 81 14.42 -8.16 -4.35
CA GLN A 81 15.78 -7.91 -3.85
C GLN A 81 15.71 -7.61 -2.36
N VAL A 82 15.87 -8.68 -1.57
CA VAL A 82 16.53 -8.72 -0.25
C VAL A 82 16.18 -7.56 0.66
N MET A 83 15.34 -7.77 1.69
CA MET A 83 15.23 -6.98 2.95
C MET A 83 15.97 -5.62 2.96
N LYS A 84 15.64 -4.73 2.02
CA LYS A 84 16.38 -3.50 1.82
C LYS A 84 15.56 -2.38 2.44
N PRO A 85 16.22 -1.41 3.09
CA PRO A 85 15.55 -0.17 3.43
C PRO A 85 14.92 0.42 2.16
N ARG A 86 13.80 1.12 2.32
CA ARG A 86 13.10 1.81 1.23
C ARG A 86 14.10 2.64 0.44
N CYS A 87 13.95 2.63 -0.89
CA CYS A 87 14.83 3.44 -1.71
C CYS A 87 14.60 4.93 -1.40
N LEU A 88 15.63 5.75 -1.63
CA LEU A 88 15.53 7.19 -1.36
C LEU A 88 14.33 7.83 -2.08
N GLN A 89 13.98 7.35 -3.28
CA GLN A 89 12.82 7.86 -4.01
C GLN A 89 11.51 7.60 -3.27
N ASP A 90 11.32 6.43 -2.65
CA ASP A 90 10.13 6.13 -1.87
C ASP A 90 10.05 6.99 -0.60
N LEU A 91 11.20 7.23 0.06
CA LEU A 91 11.28 8.11 1.22
C LEU A 91 10.99 9.57 0.84
N CYS A 92 11.52 10.05 -0.29
CA CYS A 92 11.19 11.36 -0.84
C CYS A 92 9.70 11.48 -1.19
N ARG A 93 9.11 10.43 -1.80
CA ARG A 93 7.67 10.39 -2.10
C ARG A 93 6.84 10.57 -0.84
N TRP A 94 7.14 9.79 0.20
CA TRP A 94 6.44 9.89 1.47
C TRP A 94 6.61 11.27 2.10
N THR A 95 7.84 11.78 2.16
CA THR A 95 8.15 13.08 2.77
C THR A 95 7.39 14.23 2.08
N ILE A 96 7.36 14.24 0.75
CA ILE A 96 6.63 15.27 -0.02
C ILE A 96 5.13 15.13 0.22
N ARG A 97 4.57 13.91 0.14
CA ARG A 97 3.14 13.69 0.37
C ARG A 97 2.72 14.09 1.79
N LYS A 98 3.51 13.70 2.78
CA LYS A 98 3.29 14.08 4.17
C LYS A 98 3.36 15.59 4.35
N SER A 99 4.35 16.26 3.76
CA SER A 99 4.45 17.72 3.83
C SER A 99 3.24 18.41 3.20
N LEU A 100 2.66 17.89 2.13
CA LEU A 100 1.43 18.45 1.56
C LEU A 100 0.24 18.27 2.51
N ASP A 101 0.15 17.10 3.11
CA ASP A 101 -0.93 16.78 4.04
C ASP A 101 -0.84 17.56 5.36
N ASP A 102 0.36 17.68 5.94
CA ASP A 102 0.65 18.52 7.11
C ASP A 102 0.26 20.01 6.87
N ASN A 103 0.17 20.43 5.60
CA ASN A 103 -0.29 21.76 5.18
C ASN A 103 -1.77 21.80 4.76
N ASN A 104 -2.55 20.75 5.08
CA ASN A 104 -3.96 20.58 4.73
C ASN A 104 -4.25 20.62 3.22
N LEU A 105 -3.29 20.20 2.39
CA LEU A 105 -3.46 20.18 0.94
C LEU A 105 -3.91 18.79 0.49
N CYS A 106 -5.13 18.70 -0.02
CA CYS A 106 -5.75 17.44 -0.44
C CYS A 106 -4.97 16.75 -1.57
N LEU A 107 -4.47 15.54 -1.31
CA LEU A 107 -3.95 14.65 -2.35
C LEU A 107 -5.12 13.99 -3.12
N PRO A 108 -5.03 13.83 -4.46
CA PRO A 108 -3.89 14.11 -5.34
C PRO A 108 -3.82 15.54 -5.88
N ASN A 109 -4.83 16.39 -5.60
CA ASN A 109 -4.96 17.72 -6.21
C ASN A 109 -3.75 18.61 -5.90
N ALA A 110 -3.26 18.58 -4.66
CA ALA A 110 -2.08 19.31 -4.22
C ALA A 110 -0.82 18.99 -5.04
N VAL A 111 -0.67 17.74 -5.51
CA VAL A 111 0.46 17.33 -6.36
C VAL A 111 0.33 17.92 -7.77
N GLU A 112 -0.89 18.12 -8.26
CA GLU A 112 -1.12 18.73 -9.57
C GLU A 112 -0.74 20.21 -9.59
N GLU A 113 -0.72 20.89 -8.45
CA GLU A 113 -0.28 22.28 -8.31
C GLU A 113 1.25 22.44 -8.24
N LEU A 114 1.98 21.35 -7.98
CA LEU A 114 3.45 21.39 -7.92
C LEU A 114 4.05 21.70 -9.30
N LYS A 115 5.07 22.55 -9.32
CA LYS A 115 5.88 22.88 -10.50
C LYS A 115 6.95 21.81 -10.79
N VAL A 116 6.52 20.55 -10.86
CA VAL A 116 7.39 19.38 -11.15
C VAL A 116 6.96 18.67 -12.44
N PRO A 117 7.86 17.92 -13.10
CA PRO A 117 7.52 17.18 -14.32
C PRO A 117 6.34 16.21 -14.13
N ARG A 118 5.56 15.97 -15.20
CA ARG A 118 4.39 15.06 -15.18
C ARG A 118 4.71 13.66 -14.62
N ARG A 119 5.89 13.13 -14.95
CA ARG A 119 6.37 11.84 -14.44
C ARG A 119 6.51 11.87 -12.90
N MET A 120 7.01 12.96 -12.35
CA MET A 120 7.13 13.15 -10.90
C MET A 120 5.74 13.23 -10.24
N LYS A 121 4.79 13.93 -10.87
CA LYS A 121 3.40 13.98 -10.38
C LYS A 121 2.76 12.60 -10.32
N ARG A 122 2.90 11.80 -11.37
CA ARG A 122 2.41 10.42 -11.40
C ARG A 122 3.04 9.54 -10.31
N PHE A 123 4.36 9.67 -10.13
CA PHE A 123 5.09 9.00 -9.07
C PHE A 123 4.58 9.39 -7.68
N LEU A 124 4.41 10.69 -7.42
CA LEU A 124 3.88 11.23 -6.17
C LEU A 124 2.43 10.81 -5.92
N ASN A 125 1.60 10.73 -6.97
CA ASN A 125 0.20 10.32 -6.89
C ASN A 125 -0.02 8.80 -6.91
N LEU A 126 1.06 8.00 -6.92
CA LEU A 126 1.00 6.53 -7.00
C LEU A 126 0.26 6.01 -8.25
N SER A 127 0.06 6.85 -9.26
CA SER A 127 -0.72 6.56 -10.47
C SER A 127 0.09 5.85 -11.56
N ASP A 128 1.38 5.63 -11.34
CA ASP A 128 2.25 4.83 -12.22
C ASP A 128 1.96 3.32 -12.19
N LEU A 129 1.13 2.85 -11.26
CA LEU A 129 0.69 1.44 -11.23
C LEU A 129 -0.21 1.05 -12.41
N LYS A 130 -0.61 2.01 -13.27
CA LYS A 130 -1.42 1.77 -14.46
C LYS A 130 -0.70 1.06 -15.62
N GLN A 131 0.63 0.88 -15.60
CA GLN A 131 1.36 0.49 -16.81
C GLN A 131 2.22 -0.76 -16.64
N ARG A 132 1.60 -1.94 -16.80
CA ARG A 132 2.23 -3.12 -17.41
C ARG A 132 1.17 -4.06 -18.02
N LYS A 133 0.90 -3.82 -19.33
CA LYS A 133 0.33 -4.67 -20.42
C LYS A 133 -1.10 -5.24 -20.25
N GLU A 134 -1.98 -5.33 -21.27
CA GLU A 134 -1.90 -5.18 -22.74
C GLU A 134 -3.32 -5.01 -23.32
N SER A 135 -3.43 -4.33 -24.47
CA SER A 135 -4.46 -4.43 -25.54
C SER A 135 -5.97 -4.49 -25.21
N ASP A 136 -6.69 -3.50 -25.75
CA ASP A 136 -8.08 -3.55 -26.25
C ASP A 136 -9.17 -4.10 -25.32
N ASP A 137 -9.60 -3.31 -24.33
CA ASP A 137 -11.04 -3.14 -24.01
C ASP A 137 -11.24 -1.92 -23.08
N ASP A 138 -11.33 -0.74 -23.68
CA ASP A 138 -11.38 0.55 -23.01
C ASP A 138 -12.80 0.87 -22.51
N ASN A 139 -13.12 0.51 -21.26
CA ASN A 139 -13.95 1.35 -20.38
C ASN A 139 -14.15 0.77 -18.95
N GLN A 140 -13.99 -0.53 -18.75
CA GLN A 140 -14.25 -1.15 -17.45
C GLN A 140 -13.13 -0.85 -16.43
N SER A 141 -11.87 -0.83 -16.88
CA SER A 141 -10.68 -0.73 -16.03
C SER A 141 -10.50 0.66 -15.39
N VAL A 142 -10.98 1.72 -16.03
CA VAL A 142 -10.80 3.11 -15.56
C VAL A 142 -11.76 3.45 -14.41
N VAL A 143 -13.00 2.96 -14.48
CA VAL A 143 -14.03 3.18 -13.44
C VAL A 143 -13.69 2.39 -12.17
N VAL A 144 -13.14 1.19 -12.32
CA VAL A 144 -12.86 0.26 -11.21
C VAL A 144 -11.69 0.74 -10.34
N VAL A 145 -10.64 1.31 -10.92
CA VAL A 145 -9.52 1.90 -10.15
C VAL A 145 -9.96 3.17 -9.42
N HIS A 146 -10.87 3.96 -10.00
CA HIS A 146 -11.44 5.11 -9.29
C HIS A 146 -12.24 4.65 -8.05
N ASN A 147 -13.02 3.58 -8.17
CA ASN A 147 -13.77 3.00 -7.06
C ASN A 147 -12.89 2.34 -5.98
N ALA A 148 -11.81 1.65 -6.35
CA ALA A 148 -10.82 1.15 -5.38
C ALA A 148 -10.16 2.33 -4.65
N ASN A 149 -9.83 3.41 -5.37
CA ASN A 149 -9.28 4.63 -4.80
C ASN A 149 -10.29 5.37 -3.89
N VAL A 150 -11.60 5.24 -4.14
CA VAL A 150 -12.67 5.80 -3.28
C VAL A 150 -12.86 4.97 -2.01
N ASN A 151 -12.87 3.64 -2.10
CA ASN A 151 -12.97 2.78 -0.91
C ASN A 151 -11.71 2.83 -0.03
N PHE A 152 -10.52 2.92 -0.63
CA PHE A 152 -9.27 3.13 0.10
C PHE A 152 -9.07 4.59 0.54
N LYS A 153 -9.72 5.58 -0.08
CA LYS A 153 -9.75 6.96 0.42
C LYS A 153 -10.30 7.06 1.84
N LEU A 154 -11.28 6.23 2.20
CA LEU A 154 -11.79 6.16 3.58
C LEU A 154 -10.74 5.65 4.57
N TYR A 155 -9.83 4.76 4.14
CA TYR A 155 -8.74 4.25 4.99
C TYR A 155 -7.50 5.14 4.98
N LEU A 156 -7.25 5.85 3.87
CA LEU A 156 -6.15 6.82 3.74
C LEU A 156 -6.46 8.13 4.46
N CYS A 157 -7.71 8.62 4.46
CA CYS A 157 -8.09 9.83 5.19
C CYS A 157 -7.98 9.71 6.73
N VAL A 158 -7.79 8.50 7.27
CA VAL A 158 -7.67 8.29 8.72
C VAL A 158 -6.21 8.28 9.18
N PHE A 159 -5.23 8.15 8.27
CA PHE A 159 -3.83 7.94 8.64
C PHE A 159 -2.79 8.67 7.78
N VAL A 160 -3.21 9.59 6.90
CA VAL A 160 -2.33 10.70 6.49
C VAL A 160 -2.56 11.83 7.49
#